data_AF-A0A3M2CVT3-F1
#
_entry.id   AF-A0A3M2CVT3-F1
#
_cell.length_a   1.000
_cell.length_b   1.000
_cell.length_c   1.000
_cell.angle_alpha   90.00
_cell.angle_beta   90.00
_cell.angle_gamma   90.00
#
_symmetry.space_group_name_H-M   'P 1'
#
loop_
_entity.id
_entity.type
_entity.pdbx_description
1 polymer ?
#
loop_
_entity_poly.entity_id
_entity_poly.type
_entity_poly.pdbx_seq_one_letter_code
_entity_poly.pdbx_strand_id
1 'polypeptide(L)'
;MKVCPKCYSSYSDETLNFCLTDGTALVDAKVLREKASDTTNPEDATLVDLSILNLELTNKAHTALPTQAIKNSNRKFLFLGLIGLTVLVLGAFVLLRSRSESPSEQAVVPKQVGISTKRNDNSISPETMEKIKNEIAETLANWAATNSNKNLEAHLAFYTDTLEIYYTESNKDKNHVRADRIRAYQKYDSISIQVQNLQISLDSEQLAMVVFDKMWVMKSPQKISTGAVQQEMKLVKTNNRWLIASERDLKVYYINNLEPQSPSSDASQSTPSFIR
;
A
#
# COMPACT_ATOMS: atom_id res chain seq x y z
N MET A 1 -20.40 -15.93 3.84
CA MET A 1 -19.26 -16.31 2.96
C MET A 1 -19.26 -15.44 1.72
N LYS A 2 -18.15 -14.76 1.47
CA LYS A 2 -17.93 -13.90 0.32
C LYS A 2 -17.12 -14.65 -0.74
N VAL A 3 -17.36 -14.39 -2.03
CA VAL A 3 -16.69 -15.09 -3.14
C VAL A 3 -16.19 -14.07 -4.16
N CYS A 4 -14.98 -14.29 -4.67
CA CYS A 4 -14.46 -13.49 -5.78
C CYS A 4 -15.08 -13.99 -7.10
N PRO A 5 -15.74 -13.13 -7.89
CA PRO A 5 -16.35 -13.54 -9.16
C PRO A 5 -15.31 -13.90 -10.24
N LYS A 6 -14.05 -13.52 -10.06
CA LYS A 6 -13.00 -13.65 -11.07
C LYS A 6 -12.16 -14.92 -10.87
N CYS A 7 -11.71 -15.17 -9.65
CA CYS A 7 -10.87 -16.32 -9.31
C CYS A 7 -11.61 -17.42 -8.50
N TYR A 8 -12.89 -17.21 -8.20
CA TYR A 8 -13.76 -18.14 -7.45
C TYR A 8 -13.26 -18.52 -6.05
N SER A 9 -12.30 -17.79 -5.49
CA SER A 9 -11.86 -17.96 -4.11
C SER A 9 -12.97 -17.55 -3.13
N SER A 10 -13.20 -18.38 -2.11
CA SER A 10 -14.19 -18.15 -1.06
C SER A 10 -13.54 -17.73 0.26
N TYR A 11 -14.14 -16.75 0.93
CA TYR A 11 -13.67 -16.22 2.20
C TYR A 11 -14.78 -16.34 3.25
N SER A 12 -14.42 -16.82 4.44
CA SER A 12 -15.31 -16.93 5.59
C SER A 12 -15.47 -15.60 6.35
N ASP A 13 -14.49 -14.70 6.23
CA ASP A 13 -14.51 -13.37 6.84
C ASP A 13 -15.49 -12.44 6.10
N GLU A 14 -16.54 -12.00 6.80
CA GLU A 14 -17.58 -11.12 6.25
C GLU A 14 -17.15 -9.66 6.19
N THR A 15 -16.07 -9.29 6.88
CA THR A 15 -15.50 -7.93 6.85
C THR A 15 -14.64 -7.69 5.61
N LEU A 16 -14.25 -8.75 4.91
CA LEU A 16 -13.45 -8.71 3.70
C LEU A 16 -14.32 -8.31 2.50
N ASN A 17 -14.01 -7.14 1.90
CA ASN A 17 -14.76 -6.61 0.76
C ASN A 17 -14.05 -6.82 -0.59
N PHE A 18 -12.78 -7.21 -0.59
CA PHE A 18 -11.95 -7.35 -1.80
C PHE A 18 -11.14 -8.65 -1.76
N CYS A 19 -10.96 -9.27 -2.92
CA CYS A 19 -10.19 -10.49 -3.09
C CYS A 19 -8.71 -10.24 -2.77
N LEU A 20 -8.13 -11.12 -1.94
CA LEU A 20 -6.73 -11.02 -1.54
C LEU A 20 -5.75 -11.35 -2.69
N THR A 21 -6.24 -11.99 -3.76
CA THR A 21 -5.41 -12.39 -4.90
C THR A 21 -5.36 -11.30 -5.97
N ASP A 22 -6.49 -10.68 -6.28
CA ASP A 22 -6.60 -9.78 -7.45
C ASP A 22 -7.30 -8.44 -7.16
N GLY A 23 -7.71 -8.18 -5.90
CA GLY A 23 -8.37 -6.94 -5.51
C GLY A 23 -9.82 -6.78 -5.99
N THR A 24 -10.39 -7.77 -6.69
CA THR A 24 -11.78 -7.71 -7.18
C THR A 24 -12.75 -7.64 -6.00
N ALA A 25 -13.80 -6.81 -6.11
CA ALA A 25 -14.84 -6.73 -5.09
C ALA A 25 -15.49 -8.11 -4.88
N LEU A 26 -15.58 -8.52 -3.61
CA LEU A 26 -16.21 -9.79 -3.27
C LEU A 26 -17.72 -9.63 -3.19
N VAL A 27 -18.42 -10.66 -3.65
CA VAL A 27 -19.88 -10.70 -3.63
C VAL A 27 -20.35 -11.79 -2.68
N ASP A 28 -21.57 -11.65 -2.14
CA ASP A 28 -22.15 -12.70 -1.32
C ASP A 28 -22.39 -13.97 -2.14
N ALA A 29 -21.99 -15.12 -1.60
CA ALA A 29 -22.15 -16.40 -2.26
C ALA A 29 -23.62 -16.71 -2.63
N LYS A 30 -24.57 -16.16 -1.85
CA LYS A 30 -26.01 -16.29 -2.11
C LYS A 30 -26.43 -15.55 -3.39
N VAL A 31 -25.96 -14.31 -3.56
CA VAL A 31 -26.25 -13.47 -4.74
C VAL A 31 -25.68 -14.10 -6.01
N LEU A 32 -24.49 -14.68 -5.94
CA LEU A 32 -23.87 -15.42 -7.06
C LEU A 32 -24.69 -16.65 -7.47
N ARG A 33 -25.23 -17.40 -6.51
CA ARG A 33 -26.06 -18.59 -6.78
C ARG A 33 -27.43 -18.23 -7.34
N GLU A 34 -28.04 -17.16 -6.86
CA GLU A 34 -29.32 -16.67 -7.35
C GLU A 34 -29.20 -16.22 -8.82
N LYS A 35 -28.15 -15.45 -9.13
CA LYS A 35 -27.87 -15.03 -10.52
C LYS A 35 -27.56 -16.20 -11.46
N ALA A 36 -26.94 -17.26 -10.96
CA ALA A 36 -26.66 -18.47 -11.76
C ALA A 36 -27.91 -19.35 -11.97
N SER A 37 -28.91 -19.25 -11.09
CA SER A 37 -30.15 -20.05 -11.20
C SER A 37 -31.16 -19.43 -12.18
N ASP A 38 -31.09 -18.10 -12.37
CA ASP A 38 -32.02 -17.34 -13.22
C ASP A 38 -31.72 -17.49 -14.74
N THR A 39 -30.67 -18.24 -15.12
CA THR A 39 -30.28 -18.47 -16.53
C THR A 39 -30.82 -19.78 -17.11
N THR A 40 -31.90 -20.34 -16.54
CA THR A 40 -32.43 -21.68 -16.95
C THR A 40 -33.67 -21.66 -17.84
N ASN A 41 -33.98 -20.56 -18.52
CA ASN A 41 -34.94 -20.56 -19.63
C ASN A 41 -34.22 -20.38 -20.99
N PRO A 42 -34.01 -21.46 -21.77
CA PRO A 42 -33.34 -21.41 -23.06
C PRO A 42 -34.34 -21.21 -24.21
N GLU A 43 -35.12 -20.13 -24.20
CA GLU A 43 -35.99 -19.78 -25.34
C GLU A 43 -36.08 -18.25 -25.51
N ASP A 44 -34.97 -17.61 -25.82
CA ASP A 44 -34.89 -16.51 -26.81
C ASP A 44 -33.49 -15.91 -26.80
N ALA A 45 -32.67 -16.35 -27.76
CA ALA A 45 -31.35 -15.80 -28.01
C ALA A 45 -31.48 -14.46 -28.75
N THR A 46 -31.73 -13.39 -27.99
CA THR A 46 -31.50 -12.02 -28.48
C THR A 46 -30.13 -11.57 -28.00
N LEU A 47 -29.22 -11.39 -28.96
CA LEU A 47 -27.89 -10.81 -28.77
C LEU A 47 -28.01 -9.43 -28.11
N VAL A 48 -27.68 -9.32 -26.82
CA VAL A 48 -27.53 -8.03 -26.15
C VAL A 48 -26.04 -7.83 -25.84
N ASP A 49 -25.49 -6.89 -26.57
CA ASP A 49 -24.18 -6.26 -26.42
C ASP A 49 -24.01 -5.71 -24.99
N LEU A 50 -23.12 -6.33 -24.21
CA LEU A 50 -22.76 -5.91 -22.85
C LEU A 50 -21.61 -4.89 -22.91
N SER A 51 -21.92 -3.71 -23.45
CA SER A 51 -21.03 -2.56 -23.52
C SER A 51 -21.59 -1.34 -22.79
N ILE A 52 -22.28 -1.49 -21.65
CA ILE A 52 -22.69 -0.32 -20.83
C ILE A 52 -22.63 -0.62 -19.34
N LEU A 53 -21.61 -0.08 -18.67
CA LEU A 53 -21.66 0.37 -17.26
C LEU A 53 -20.53 1.38 -16.99
N ASN A 54 -20.49 2.44 -17.79
CA ASN A 54 -19.89 3.71 -17.37
C ASN A 54 -21.04 4.59 -16.89
N LEU A 55 -21.33 4.54 -15.58
CA LEU A 55 -22.30 5.45 -14.99
C LEU A 55 -21.63 6.80 -14.74
N GLU A 56 -22.06 7.72 -15.59
CA GLU A 56 -21.90 9.16 -15.59
C GLU A 56 -22.24 9.77 -14.21
N LEU A 57 -21.25 10.38 -13.55
CA LEU A 57 -21.46 11.25 -12.41
C LEU A 57 -21.47 12.70 -12.90
N THR A 58 -22.65 13.16 -13.30
CA THR A 58 -22.93 14.56 -13.59
C THR A 58 -22.93 15.41 -12.31
N ASN A 59 -22.28 16.56 -12.45
CA ASN A 59 -22.18 17.70 -11.56
C ASN A 59 -23.49 18.12 -10.86
N LYS A 60 -23.36 18.55 -9.60
CA LYS A 60 -24.13 19.71 -9.10
C LYS A 60 -23.27 20.52 -8.12
N ALA A 61 -23.13 21.80 -8.45
CA ALA A 61 -22.45 22.85 -7.69
C ALA A 61 -23.20 23.23 -6.41
N HIS A 62 -22.55 24.09 -5.60
CA HIS A 62 -22.96 24.79 -4.36
C HIS A 62 -22.33 24.21 -3.07
N THR A 63 -21.73 24.93 -2.12
CA THR A 63 -21.58 26.37 -1.81
C THR A 63 -20.42 26.53 -0.81
N ALA A 64 -19.94 27.77 -0.63
CA ALA A 64 -18.84 28.24 0.20
C ALA A 64 -18.74 27.76 1.68
N LEU A 65 -17.48 27.77 2.14
CA LEU A 65 -16.88 27.77 3.49
C LEU A 65 -17.76 28.18 4.70
N PRO A 66 -17.49 27.64 5.90
CA PRO A 66 -16.58 28.39 6.78
C PRO A 66 -15.52 27.55 7.53
N THR A 67 -14.36 28.19 7.68
CA THR A 67 -13.27 27.91 8.61
C THR A 67 -13.77 27.68 10.04
N GLN A 68 -13.36 26.56 10.68
CA GLN A 68 -13.37 26.46 12.14
C GLN A 68 -12.06 25.88 12.68
N ALA A 69 -11.47 26.66 13.57
CA ALA A 69 -10.30 26.34 14.37
C ALA A 69 -10.69 25.39 15.51
N ILE A 70 -9.96 24.28 15.69
CA ILE A 70 -10.11 23.42 16.87
C ILE A 70 -8.76 23.24 17.57
N LYS A 71 -8.56 24.14 18.53
CA LYS A 71 -8.15 23.95 19.93
C LYS A 71 -7.42 22.63 20.29
N ASN A 72 -6.14 22.81 20.57
CA ASN A 72 -5.18 21.87 21.14
C ASN A 72 -5.59 21.40 22.56
N SER A 73 -5.49 20.10 22.86
CA SER A 73 -5.78 19.53 24.18
C SER A 73 -4.72 18.50 24.58
N ASN A 74 -3.91 18.90 25.56
CA ASN A 74 -2.91 18.10 26.26
C ASN A 74 -3.53 16.89 26.95
N ARG A 75 -3.06 15.67 26.62
CA ARG A 75 -3.19 14.51 27.51
C ARG A 75 -1.86 13.78 27.62
N LYS A 76 -1.18 14.06 28.75
CA LYS A 76 -0.13 13.21 29.30
C LYS A 76 -0.79 11.94 29.84
N PHE A 77 -0.41 10.77 29.37
CA PHE A 77 -0.71 9.51 30.04
C PHE A 77 0.55 8.65 30.14
N LEU A 78 0.76 8.19 31.38
CA LEU A 78 1.84 7.36 31.89
C LEU A 78 1.89 5.98 31.24
N PHE A 79 3.08 5.54 30.81
CA PHE A 79 3.40 4.13 30.60
C PHE A 79 4.75 3.82 31.26
N LEU A 80 4.69 3.36 32.50
CA LEU A 80 5.81 2.76 33.23
C LEU A 80 5.30 1.41 33.74
N GLY A 81 5.83 0.33 33.18
CA GLY A 81 5.62 -1.01 33.74
C GLY A 81 5.29 -2.11 32.74
N LEU A 82 6.17 -2.39 31.76
CA LEU A 82 6.12 -3.65 30.99
C LEU A 82 7.43 -4.01 30.26
N ILE A 83 8.59 -3.64 30.80
CA ILE A 83 9.91 -3.93 30.18
C ILE A 83 10.62 -5.14 30.83
N GLY A 84 10.12 -5.66 31.96
CA GLY A 84 10.85 -6.68 32.74
C GLY A 84 10.74 -8.13 32.24
N LEU A 85 9.80 -8.49 31.36
CA LEU A 85 9.48 -9.91 31.10
C LEU A 85 9.85 -10.43 29.71
N THR A 86 10.20 -9.56 28.76
CA THR A 86 10.55 -9.97 27.39
C THR A 86 12.01 -10.38 27.20
N VAL A 87 12.91 -10.00 28.14
CA VAL A 87 14.35 -10.31 28.04
C VAL A 87 14.67 -11.78 28.35
N LEU A 88 13.84 -12.50 29.10
CA LEU A 88 14.11 -13.90 29.47
C LEU A 88 13.67 -14.93 28.40
N VAL A 89 12.70 -14.60 27.52
CA VAL A 89 12.20 -15.55 26.51
C VAL A 89 13.05 -15.53 25.23
N LEU A 90 13.70 -14.42 24.91
CA LEU A 90 14.57 -14.30 23.72
C LEU A 90 15.97 -14.94 23.92
N GLY A 91 16.45 -15.08 25.16
CA GLY A 91 17.75 -15.71 25.44
C GLY A 91 17.82 -17.22 25.16
N ALA A 92 16.70 -17.93 25.31
CA ALA A 92 16.65 -19.38 25.11
C ALA A 92 16.58 -19.80 23.63
N PHE A 93 16.08 -18.92 22.75
CA PHE A 93 15.87 -19.27 21.34
C PHE A 93 17.15 -19.20 20.48
N VAL A 94 18.15 -18.41 20.91
CA VAL A 94 19.41 -18.25 20.15
C VAL A 94 20.37 -19.43 20.37
N LEU A 95 20.28 -20.16 21.48
CA LEU A 95 21.19 -21.27 21.78
C LEU A 95 20.83 -22.62 21.10
N LEU A 96 19.68 -22.72 20.42
CA LEU A 96 19.23 -23.98 19.80
C LEU A 96 19.35 -24.04 18.26
N ARG A 97 19.89 -23.00 17.60
CA ARG A 97 19.98 -22.97 16.12
C ARG A 97 21.37 -23.31 15.53
N SER A 98 22.35 -23.66 16.37
CA SER A 98 23.74 -23.89 16.00
C SER A 98 24.09 -25.36 15.71
N ARG A 99 23.24 -26.10 14.96
CA ARG A 99 23.64 -27.43 14.45
C ARG A 99 22.82 -27.87 13.24
N SER A 100 23.31 -27.57 12.05
CA SER A 100 23.04 -28.37 10.84
C SER A 100 24.14 -28.13 9.80
N GLU A 101 25.31 -28.71 10.05
CA GLU A 101 26.26 -29.00 8.98
C GLU A 101 25.76 -30.26 8.26
N SER A 102 25.53 -30.16 6.95
CA SER A 102 25.34 -31.32 6.07
C SER A 102 26.59 -31.51 5.20
N PRO A 103 27.10 -32.75 5.05
CA PRO A 103 28.30 -33.04 4.28
C PRO A 103 28.09 -32.91 2.77
N SER A 104 29.19 -32.57 2.11
CA SER A 104 29.37 -32.44 0.67
C SER A 104 28.94 -33.66 -0.14
N GLU A 105 28.21 -33.41 -1.23
CA GLU A 105 28.10 -34.33 -2.37
C GLU A 105 28.82 -33.69 -3.57
N GLN A 106 29.95 -34.29 -3.96
CA GLN A 106 30.79 -33.86 -5.07
C GLN A 106 30.19 -34.37 -6.39
N ALA A 107 29.58 -33.46 -7.16
CA ALA A 107 29.28 -33.70 -8.56
C ALA A 107 30.43 -33.18 -9.43
N VAL A 108 30.99 -34.07 -10.24
CA VAL A 108 32.04 -33.81 -11.24
C VAL A 108 31.43 -32.96 -12.37
N VAL A 109 31.87 -31.70 -12.48
CA VAL A 109 31.46 -30.77 -13.55
C VAL A 109 32.61 -30.60 -14.57
N PRO A 110 32.33 -30.62 -15.87
CA PRO A 110 33.33 -30.55 -16.93
C PRO A 110 34.06 -29.20 -17.00
N LYS A 111 35.34 -29.30 -17.36
CA LYS A 111 36.36 -28.26 -17.53
C LYS A 111 35.86 -27.13 -18.45
N GLN A 112 35.34 -26.05 -17.85
CA GLN A 112 34.96 -24.83 -18.58
C GLN A 112 36.18 -23.98 -18.93
N VAL A 113 36.20 -23.52 -20.17
CA VAL A 113 37.18 -22.59 -20.75
C VAL A 113 37.07 -21.25 -20.03
N GLY A 114 38.13 -20.86 -19.32
CA GLY A 114 38.19 -19.63 -18.54
C GLY A 114 38.26 -18.38 -19.41
N ILE A 115 37.09 -17.78 -19.69
CA ILE A 115 37.01 -16.38 -20.06
C ILE A 115 37.11 -15.58 -18.76
N SER A 116 38.29 -15.02 -18.50
CA SER A 116 38.53 -14.10 -17.38
C SER A 116 37.79 -12.79 -17.62
N THR A 117 36.49 -12.76 -17.32
CA THR A 117 35.79 -11.49 -17.07
C THR A 117 36.36 -10.91 -15.79
N LYS A 118 37.25 -9.94 -15.96
CA LYS A 118 37.78 -9.04 -14.94
C LYS A 118 36.59 -8.35 -14.23
N ARG A 119 36.06 -9.00 -13.21
CA ARG A 119 35.03 -8.47 -12.31
C ARG A 119 35.72 -7.35 -11.55
N ASN A 120 35.47 -6.11 -11.95
CA ASN A 120 35.89 -4.94 -11.16
C ASN A 120 35.10 -4.98 -9.86
N ASP A 121 35.68 -5.57 -8.82
CA ASP A 121 35.26 -5.40 -7.43
C ASP A 121 35.54 -3.95 -7.01
N ASN A 122 34.76 -3.02 -7.55
CA ASN A 122 34.63 -1.69 -6.99
C ASN A 122 33.79 -1.81 -5.72
N SER A 123 34.41 -2.33 -4.66
CA SER A 123 33.82 -2.34 -3.33
C SER A 123 33.56 -0.89 -2.91
N ILE A 124 32.29 -0.55 -2.67
CA ILE A 124 31.88 0.74 -2.13
C ILE A 124 32.54 0.90 -0.74
N SER A 125 33.22 2.03 -0.50
CA SER A 125 33.83 2.27 0.81
C SER A 125 32.75 2.37 1.90
N PRO A 126 33.03 1.98 3.16
CA PRO A 126 32.06 2.11 4.26
C PRO A 126 31.57 3.55 4.45
N GLU A 127 32.44 4.54 4.28
CA GLU A 127 32.08 5.97 4.39
C GLU A 127 31.12 6.39 3.26
N THR A 128 31.42 6.01 2.02
CA THR A 128 30.55 6.25 0.86
C THR A 128 29.19 5.58 1.07
N MET A 129 29.19 4.35 1.59
CA MET A 129 27.97 3.58 1.86
C MET A 129 27.06 4.27 2.87
N GLU A 130 27.61 4.73 4.00
CA GLU A 130 26.83 5.43 5.02
C GLU A 130 26.28 6.77 4.50
N LYS A 131 27.07 7.52 3.72
CA LYS A 131 26.59 8.73 3.05
C LYS A 131 25.40 8.43 2.12
N ILE A 132 25.50 7.40 1.28
CA ILE A 132 24.42 7.01 0.36
C ILE A 132 23.15 6.62 1.13
N LYS A 133 23.28 5.83 2.21
CA LYS A 133 22.13 5.43 3.04
C LYS A 133 21.41 6.65 3.62
N ASN A 134 22.17 7.65 4.08
CA ASN A 134 21.59 8.90 4.60
C ASN A 134 20.84 9.68 3.51
N GLU A 135 21.43 9.81 2.31
CA GLU A 135 20.75 10.45 1.16
C GLU A 135 19.44 9.75 0.78
N ILE A 136 19.43 8.41 0.80
CA ILE A 136 18.24 7.59 0.51
C ILE A 136 17.18 7.76 1.62
N ALA A 137 17.58 7.72 2.89
CA ALA A 137 16.67 7.91 4.01
C ALA A 137 16.00 9.30 3.96
N GLU A 138 16.77 10.35 3.66
CA GLU A 138 16.25 11.70 3.46
C GLU A 138 15.30 11.77 2.26
N THR A 139 15.65 11.13 1.15
CA THR A 139 14.79 11.05 -0.05
C THR A 139 13.42 10.46 0.28
N LEU A 140 13.37 9.36 1.04
CA LEU A 140 12.13 8.69 1.42
C LEU A 140 11.31 9.49 2.44
N ALA A 141 11.97 10.16 3.38
CA ALA A 141 11.30 11.07 4.31
C ALA A 141 10.61 12.22 3.54
N ASN A 142 11.29 12.82 2.58
CA ASN A 142 10.74 13.89 1.75
C ASN A 142 9.63 13.39 0.80
N TRP A 143 9.76 12.19 0.24
CA TRP A 143 8.71 11.54 -0.53
C TRP A 143 7.42 11.34 0.29
N ALA A 144 7.54 10.86 1.54
CA ALA A 144 6.40 10.67 2.43
C ALA A 144 5.77 12.01 2.87
N ALA A 145 6.61 13.02 3.13
CA ALA A 145 6.16 14.36 3.52
C ALA A 145 5.40 15.06 2.38
N THR A 146 5.92 15.03 1.15
CA THR A 146 5.24 15.62 -0.02
C THR A 146 3.89 14.96 -0.31
N ASN A 147 3.78 13.64 -0.10
CA ASN A 147 2.53 12.91 -0.20
C ASN A 147 1.51 13.35 0.87
N SER A 148 1.96 13.44 2.12
CA SER A 148 1.13 13.88 3.25
C SER A 148 0.64 15.33 3.08
N ASN A 149 1.48 16.19 2.50
CA ASN A 149 1.16 17.58 2.19
C ASN A 149 0.35 17.76 0.90
N LYS A 150 -0.02 16.67 0.21
CA LYS A 150 -0.75 16.69 -1.07
C LYS A 150 -0.06 17.58 -2.14
N ASN A 151 1.27 17.71 -2.08
CA ASN A 151 2.03 18.48 -3.06
C ASN A 151 2.39 17.59 -4.25
N LEU A 152 1.52 17.61 -5.27
CA LEU A 152 1.62 16.72 -6.43
C LEU A 152 2.94 16.85 -7.18
N GLU A 153 3.33 18.07 -7.55
CA GLU A 153 4.53 18.30 -8.36
C GLU A 153 5.81 17.95 -7.59
N ALA A 154 5.88 18.30 -6.30
CA ALA A 154 7.01 17.90 -5.47
C ALA A 154 7.07 16.38 -5.27
N HIS A 155 5.92 15.70 -5.15
CA HIS A 155 5.87 14.25 -5.02
C HIS A 155 6.32 13.54 -6.31
N LEU A 156 5.89 14.02 -7.48
CA LEU A 156 6.26 13.44 -8.77
C LEU A 156 7.74 13.63 -9.12
N ALA A 157 8.40 14.62 -8.53
CA ALA A 157 9.83 14.84 -8.69
C ALA A 157 10.70 13.69 -8.13
N PHE A 158 10.15 12.81 -7.29
CA PHE A 158 10.86 11.62 -6.80
C PHE A 158 10.84 10.44 -7.77
N TYR A 159 10.08 10.50 -8.86
CA TYR A 159 9.95 9.37 -9.78
C TYR A 159 10.79 9.58 -11.04
N THR A 160 11.30 8.47 -11.56
CA THR A 160 11.78 8.38 -12.94
C THR A 160 10.62 8.59 -13.92
N ASP A 161 10.91 8.87 -15.20
CA ASP A 161 9.86 9.09 -16.20
C ASP A 161 9.10 7.80 -16.53
N THR A 162 9.75 6.65 -16.39
CA THR A 162 9.16 5.32 -16.56
C THR A 162 9.60 4.41 -15.42
N LEU A 163 8.63 3.80 -14.76
CA LEU A 163 8.81 2.82 -13.70
C LEU A 163 8.82 1.42 -14.30
N GLU A 164 9.79 0.61 -13.88
CA GLU A 164 9.87 -0.81 -14.21
C GLU A 164 8.64 -1.55 -13.67
N ILE A 165 8.29 -1.30 -12.40
CA ILE A 165 7.13 -1.86 -11.72
C ILE A 165 6.46 -0.75 -10.90
N TYR A 166 5.13 -0.68 -10.97
CA TYR A 166 4.28 0.13 -10.12
C TYR A 166 3.16 -0.76 -9.57
N TYR A 167 3.28 -1.13 -8.30
CA TYR A 167 2.50 -2.16 -7.62
C TYR A 167 2.53 -3.49 -8.37
N THR A 168 1.46 -3.82 -9.09
CA THR A 168 1.31 -5.07 -9.85
C THR A 168 1.53 -4.87 -11.35
N GLU A 169 1.72 -3.63 -11.80
CA GLU A 169 1.81 -3.29 -13.21
C GLU A 169 3.26 -2.98 -13.60
N SER A 170 3.64 -3.27 -14.85
CA SER A 170 4.97 -2.99 -15.37
C SER A 170 4.98 -1.86 -16.39
N ASN A 171 6.14 -1.24 -16.59
CA ASN A 171 6.39 -0.22 -17.62
C ASN A 171 5.41 0.96 -17.56
N LYS A 172 5.16 1.49 -16.37
CA LYS A 172 4.25 2.62 -16.17
C LYS A 172 4.98 3.94 -16.25
N ASP A 173 4.40 4.90 -16.94
CA ASP A 173 4.94 6.24 -16.98
C ASP A 173 4.58 7.04 -15.72
N LYS A 174 5.34 8.10 -15.44
CA LYS A 174 5.12 9.01 -14.30
C LYS A 174 3.71 9.60 -14.26
N ASN A 175 3.00 9.75 -15.38
CA ASN A 175 1.63 10.26 -15.37
C ASN A 175 0.63 9.25 -14.79
N HIS A 176 0.95 7.96 -14.83
CA HIS A 176 0.16 6.96 -14.12
C HIS A 176 0.18 7.23 -12.61
N VAL A 177 1.37 7.45 -12.04
CA VAL A 177 1.55 7.87 -10.64
C VAL A 177 0.81 9.19 -10.36
N ARG A 178 0.90 10.17 -11.28
CA ARG A 178 0.18 11.45 -11.19
C ARG A 178 -1.32 11.23 -11.07
N ALA A 179 -1.91 10.41 -11.94
CA ALA A 179 -3.35 10.14 -11.93
C ALA A 179 -3.79 9.51 -10.61
N ASP A 180 -3.02 8.56 -10.09
CA ASP A 180 -3.28 7.88 -8.81
C ASP A 180 -3.25 8.86 -7.64
N ARG A 181 -2.26 9.75 -7.61
CA ARG A 181 -2.13 10.79 -6.58
C ARG A 181 -3.24 11.82 -6.68
N ILE A 182 -3.62 12.26 -7.88
CA ILE A 182 -4.77 13.16 -8.07
C ILE A 182 -6.05 12.54 -7.51
N ARG A 183 -6.34 11.27 -7.83
CA ARG A 183 -7.54 10.58 -7.32
C ARG A 183 -7.53 10.53 -5.79
N ALA A 184 -6.40 10.21 -5.17
CA ALA A 184 -6.27 10.21 -3.71
C ALA A 184 -6.44 11.62 -3.11
N TYR A 185 -5.80 12.63 -3.69
CA TYR A 185 -5.80 14.00 -3.18
C TYR A 185 -7.16 14.68 -3.32
N GLN A 186 -7.94 14.33 -4.33
CA GLN A 186 -9.32 14.81 -4.48
C GLN A 186 -10.27 14.11 -3.51
N LYS A 187 -10.02 12.83 -3.21
CA LYS A 187 -10.89 12.00 -2.38
C LYS A 187 -10.74 12.24 -0.88
N TYR A 188 -9.56 12.62 -0.42
CA TYR A 188 -9.26 12.77 1.01
C TYR A 188 -8.79 14.19 1.33
N ASP A 189 -9.35 14.75 2.40
CA ASP A 189 -8.99 16.08 2.90
C ASP A 189 -7.62 16.07 3.56
N SER A 190 -7.30 14.98 4.26
CA SER A 190 -6.01 14.78 4.92
C SER A 190 -5.40 13.44 4.55
N ILE A 191 -4.07 13.43 4.41
CA ILE A 191 -3.26 12.26 4.14
C ILE A 191 -2.06 12.31 5.10
N SER A 192 -1.80 11.21 5.80
CA SER A 192 -0.62 11.03 6.62
C SER A 192 0.05 9.73 6.22
N ILE A 193 1.31 9.81 5.84
CA ILE A 193 2.16 8.66 5.49
C ILE A 193 3.30 8.58 6.49
N GLN A 194 3.58 7.37 6.98
CA GLN A 194 4.73 7.09 7.84
C GLN A 194 5.56 5.97 7.23
N VAL A 195 6.88 6.10 7.35
CA VAL A 195 7.88 5.13 6.91
C VAL A 195 8.66 4.66 8.13
N GLN A 196 8.78 3.35 8.32
CA GLN A 196 9.48 2.73 9.46
C GLN A 196 10.29 1.52 9.00
N ASN A 197 11.16 1.01 9.87
CA ASN A 197 11.92 -0.24 9.64
C ASN A 197 12.68 -0.25 8.30
N LEU A 198 13.31 0.88 7.98
CA LEU A 198 14.02 1.10 6.72
C LEU A 198 15.26 0.19 6.60
N GLN A 199 15.27 -0.63 5.56
CA GLN A 199 16.38 -1.50 5.18
C GLN A 199 16.87 -1.11 3.78
N ILE A 200 18.16 -0.82 3.64
CA ILE A 200 18.76 -0.36 2.39
C ILE A 200 19.84 -1.36 1.97
N SER A 201 19.74 -1.87 0.75
CA SER A 201 20.73 -2.71 0.08
C SER A 201 21.25 -1.97 -1.15
N LEU A 202 22.57 -1.81 -1.25
CA LEU A 202 23.19 -1.14 -2.39
C LEU A 202 23.72 -2.17 -3.38
N ASP A 203 23.27 -2.08 -4.63
CA ASP A 203 23.84 -2.86 -5.74
C ASP A 203 25.05 -2.12 -6.33
N SER A 204 25.01 -0.78 -6.32
CA SER A 204 26.11 0.11 -6.70
C SER A 204 25.92 1.49 -6.06
N GLU A 205 26.84 2.44 -6.31
CA GLU A 205 26.65 3.84 -5.87
C GLU A 205 25.45 4.55 -6.53
N GLN A 206 24.90 3.97 -7.60
CA GLN A 206 23.81 4.55 -8.39
C GLN A 206 22.53 3.72 -8.38
N LEU A 207 22.53 2.57 -7.70
CA LEU A 207 21.40 1.65 -7.67
C LEU A 207 21.24 1.08 -6.26
N ALA A 208 20.05 1.23 -5.71
CA ALA A 208 19.70 0.71 -4.39
C ALA A 208 18.32 0.06 -4.39
N MET A 209 18.20 -0.98 -3.59
CA MET A 209 16.94 -1.61 -3.21
C MET A 209 16.62 -1.23 -1.77
N VAL A 210 15.37 -0.86 -1.51
CA VAL A 210 14.92 -0.44 -0.20
C VAL A 210 13.66 -1.19 0.18
N VAL A 211 13.62 -1.71 1.40
CA VAL A 211 12.43 -2.31 2.01
C VAL A 211 12.09 -1.56 3.29
N PHE A 212 10.82 -1.21 3.48
CA PHE A 212 10.36 -0.50 4.67
C PHE A 212 8.89 -0.78 4.96
N ASP A 213 8.44 -0.48 6.16
CA ASP A 213 7.03 -0.51 6.52
C ASP A 213 6.39 0.86 6.26
N LYS A 214 5.36 0.88 5.43
CA LYS A 214 4.55 2.06 5.10
C LYS A 214 3.22 1.97 5.82
N MET A 215 2.87 3.01 6.57
CA MET A 215 1.54 3.16 7.16
C MET A 215 0.86 4.41 6.63
N TRP A 216 -0.46 4.36 6.46
CA TRP A 216 -1.24 5.52 6.08
C TRP A 216 -2.50 5.71 6.90
N VAL A 217 -2.88 6.98 7.01
CA VAL A 217 -4.20 7.43 7.45
C VAL A 217 -4.65 8.51 6.49
N MET A 218 -5.76 8.25 5.80
CA MET A 218 -6.41 9.20 4.89
C MET A 218 -7.84 9.44 5.37
N LYS A 219 -8.27 10.70 5.43
CA LYS A 219 -9.59 11.05 5.98
C LYS A 219 -10.31 12.08 5.11
N SER A 220 -11.61 11.90 4.99
CA SER A 220 -12.64 12.83 4.52
C SER A 220 -13.88 12.63 5.40
N PRO A 221 -14.88 13.54 5.38
CA PRO A 221 -16.13 13.37 6.12
C PRO A 221 -16.89 12.08 5.75
N GLN A 222 -16.74 11.60 4.51
CA GLN A 222 -17.45 10.44 3.99
C GLN A 222 -16.61 9.16 4.00
N LYS A 223 -15.30 9.24 4.23
CA LYS A 223 -14.43 8.07 4.13
C LYS A 223 -13.15 8.21 4.93
N ILE A 224 -12.79 7.15 5.64
CA ILE A 224 -11.49 6.96 6.28
C ILE A 224 -10.83 5.73 5.66
N SER A 225 -9.60 5.88 5.20
CA SER A 225 -8.75 4.76 4.78
C SER A 225 -7.52 4.69 5.68
N THR A 226 -7.32 3.56 6.33
CA THR A 226 -6.07 3.27 7.07
C THR A 226 -5.48 1.98 6.58
N GLY A 227 -4.17 1.84 6.72
CA GLY A 227 -3.51 0.59 6.38
C GLY A 227 -2.04 0.61 6.70
N ALA A 228 -1.45 -0.58 6.59
CA ALA A 228 -0.03 -0.78 6.72
C ALA A 228 0.43 -1.90 5.78
N VAL A 229 1.57 -1.68 5.11
CA VAL A 229 2.20 -2.64 4.20
C VAL A 229 3.71 -2.64 4.43
N GLN A 230 4.37 -3.73 4.07
CA GLN A 230 5.78 -3.74 3.76
C GLN A 230 5.95 -3.43 2.28
N GLN A 231 6.71 -2.39 1.97
CA GLN A 231 6.93 -1.91 0.62
C GLN A 231 8.39 -2.05 0.21
N GLU A 232 8.62 -2.44 -1.03
CA GLU A 232 9.91 -2.41 -1.69
C GLU A 232 9.96 -1.28 -2.72
N MET A 233 11.09 -0.58 -2.78
CA MET A 233 11.39 0.40 -3.82
C MET A 233 12.76 0.14 -4.44
N LYS A 234 12.85 0.28 -5.77
CA LYS A 234 14.12 0.39 -6.48
C LYS A 234 14.41 1.86 -6.72
N LEU A 235 15.59 2.31 -6.31
CA LEU A 235 16.05 3.68 -6.47
C LEU A 235 17.25 3.72 -7.43
N VAL A 236 17.22 4.67 -8.36
CA VAL A 236 18.33 4.97 -9.27
C VAL A 236 18.83 6.39 -9.04
N LYS A 237 20.15 6.59 -9.07
CA LYS A 237 20.75 7.91 -8.94
C LYS A 237 20.95 8.51 -10.34
N THR A 238 20.24 9.60 -10.63
CA THR A 238 20.35 10.34 -11.90
C THR A 238 20.57 11.80 -11.60
N ASN A 239 21.56 12.43 -12.25
CA ASN A 239 21.91 13.85 -12.01
C ASN A 239 22.09 14.16 -10.52
N ASN A 240 22.81 13.27 -9.82
CA ASN A 240 23.07 13.35 -8.38
C ASN A 240 21.80 13.35 -7.49
N ARG A 241 20.69 12.81 -7.97
CA ARG A 241 19.43 12.67 -7.22
C ARG A 241 18.93 11.24 -7.26
N TRP A 242 18.46 10.73 -6.13
CA TRP A 242 17.77 9.45 -6.05
C TRP A 242 16.34 9.58 -6.56
N LEU A 243 15.96 8.71 -7.50
CA LEU A 243 14.64 8.63 -8.11
C LEU A 243 14.10 7.20 -8.00
N ILE A 244 12.80 7.08 -7.80
CA ILE A 244 12.05 5.83 -7.73
C ILE A 244 11.87 5.30 -9.15
N ALA A 245 12.45 4.14 -9.40
CA ALA A 245 12.33 3.37 -10.64
C ALA A 245 11.36 2.19 -10.50
N SER A 246 11.06 1.76 -9.28
CA SER A 246 10.08 0.72 -8.98
C SER A 246 9.46 0.93 -7.60
N GLU A 247 8.18 0.61 -7.46
CA GLU A 247 7.46 0.57 -6.18
C GLU A 247 6.54 -0.65 -6.18
N ARG A 248 6.61 -1.51 -5.16
CA ARG A 248 5.64 -2.61 -4.97
C ARG A 248 5.43 -2.97 -3.51
N ASP A 249 4.24 -3.46 -3.19
CA ASP A 249 3.96 -4.00 -1.87
C ASP A 249 4.43 -5.46 -1.80
N LEU A 250 5.26 -5.80 -0.81
CA LEU A 250 5.70 -7.18 -0.55
C LEU A 250 4.70 -7.92 0.35
N LYS A 251 4.11 -7.20 1.31
CA LYS A 251 3.19 -7.77 2.29
C LYS A 251 2.17 -6.72 2.73
N VAL A 252 0.90 -7.11 2.78
CA VAL A 252 -0.15 -6.30 3.38
C VAL A 252 -0.33 -6.73 4.83
N TYR A 253 -0.19 -5.79 5.77
CA TYR A 253 -0.48 -6.05 7.18
C TYR A 253 -1.98 -5.88 7.46
N TYR A 254 -2.58 -4.77 7.00
CA TYR A 254 -4.03 -4.54 7.04
C TYR A 254 -4.42 -3.37 6.12
N ILE A 255 -5.68 -3.34 5.71
CA ILE A 255 -6.33 -2.22 5.02
C ILE A 255 -7.75 -2.09 5.55
N ASN A 256 -8.10 -0.91 6.04
CA ASN A 256 -9.45 -0.58 6.51
C ASN A 256 -10.00 0.59 5.70
N ASN A 257 -11.17 0.41 5.11
CA ASN A 257 -11.89 1.46 4.40
C ASN A 257 -13.26 1.66 5.06
N LEU A 258 -13.33 2.59 6.00
CA LEU A 258 -14.54 2.88 6.74
C LEU A 258 -15.29 4.03 6.07
N GLU A 259 -16.57 3.83 5.81
CA GLU A 259 -17.51 4.90 5.51
C GLU A 259 -18.15 5.29 6.85
N PRO A 260 -17.94 6.53 7.35
CA PRO A 260 -18.62 6.99 8.54
C PRO A 260 -20.12 6.79 8.35
N GLN A 261 -20.73 6.06 9.28
CA GLN A 261 -22.17 5.90 9.33
C GLN A 261 -22.77 7.30 9.28
N SER A 262 -23.53 7.60 8.22
CA SER A 262 -24.27 8.86 8.15
C SER A 262 -25.15 8.91 9.41
N PRO A 263 -25.20 10.05 10.13
CA PRO A 263 -26.04 10.14 11.32
C PRO A 263 -27.44 9.70 10.92
N SER A 264 -27.88 8.56 11.46
CA SER A 264 -29.17 7.96 11.11
C SER A 264 -30.24 9.03 11.28
N SER A 265 -30.97 9.34 10.20
CA SER A 265 -32.03 10.35 10.17
C SER A 265 -33.22 10.02 11.09
N ASP A 266 -33.16 8.92 11.85
CA ASP A 266 -34.20 8.44 12.75
C ASP A 266 -34.38 9.28 14.02
N ALA A 267 -33.54 10.29 14.28
CA ALA A 267 -33.68 11.15 15.46
C ALA A 267 -34.70 12.32 15.31
N SER A 268 -35.45 12.41 14.20
CA SER A 268 -36.36 13.55 13.92
C SER A 268 -37.87 13.27 14.04
N GLN A 269 -38.31 12.21 14.73
CA GLN A 269 -39.74 11.94 14.94
C GLN A 269 -40.17 11.75 16.39
N SER A 270 -39.82 12.67 17.28
CA SER A 270 -40.48 12.76 18.60
C SER A 270 -40.57 14.19 19.12
N THR A 271 -41.32 15.04 18.41
CA THR A 271 -41.91 16.23 19.02
C THR A 271 -43.18 15.81 19.77
N PRO A 272 -43.22 15.84 21.11
CA PRO A 272 -44.47 15.63 21.84
C PRO A 272 -45.39 16.83 21.58
N SER A 273 -46.52 16.57 20.92
CA SER A 273 -47.61 17.53 20.77
C SER A 273 -48.24 17.77 22.14
N PHE A 274 -47.90 18.88 22.79
CA PHE A 274 -48.65 19.38 23.96
C PHE A 274 -49.97 19.98 23.47
N ILE A 275 -51.07 19.29 23.73
CA ILE A 275 -52.43 19.82 23.62
C ILE A 275 -52.72 20.60 24.92
N ARG A 276 -53.15 21.85 24.77
CA ARG A 276 -53.73 22.69 25.84
C ARG A 276 -55.24 22.54 25.86
#